data_AF-A0A6M0C9W5-F1
#
_entry.id   AF-A0A6M0C9W5-F1
#
_cell.length_a   1.000
_cell.length_b   1.000
_cell.length_c   1.000
_cell.angle_alpha   90.00
_cell.angle_beta   90.00
_cell.angle_gamma   90.00
#
_symmetry.space_group_name_H-M   'P 1'
#
loop_
_entity.id
_entity.type
_entity.pdbx_description
1 polymer ?
#
loop_
_entity_poly.entity_id
_entity_poly.type
_entity_poly.pdbx_seq_one_letter_code
_entity_poly.pdbx_strand_id
1 'polypeptide(L)'
;SEKLTDLASLEGAKVRSLQLAGSPEVCENILEERGLSGSRDWQDLILRYGGNPLAVKVISATVKDLYNGRVTDFIKNTLFIGDIRYLLDQPFERLSAEEKDLMYWLAVVQKPVSLAELPQKFLWAVSSSELLATMGSLGRRSLVEKIIEKGENLFTLQPVVMKYVSDRVVEEVSGEIMEVIKTQDLGAIAILTNYPLTETKAGGLSLIERVKNSLQSRFIRNPKSFNHQITKLEAFLAKLPDSSLEVGYARENIEEFINLINVSL
;
A
#
# COMPACT_ATOMS: atom_id res chain seq x y z
N SER A 1 -3.33 9.13 -15.81
CA SER A 1 -2.54 10.33 -16.15
C SER A 1 -2.90 11.42 -15.18
N GLU A 2 -1.93 12.16 -14.64
CA GLU A 2 -2.18 13.26 -13.70
C GLU A 2 -2.84 14.46 -14.41
N LYS A 3 -3.91 15.01 -13.82
CA LYS A 3 -4.58 16.23 -14.29
C LYS A 3 -4.11 17.43 -13.47
N LEU A 4 -3.51 18.42 -14.15
CA LEU A 4 -3.09 19.68 -13.52
C LEU A 4 -4.30 20.45 -12.97
N THR A 5 -4.15 21.05 -11.80
CA THR A 5 -5.20 21.80 -11.09
C THR A 5 -5.79 22.92 -11.96
N ASP A 6 -4.95 23.67 -12.67
CA ASP A 6 -5.37 24.80 -13.50
C ASP A 6 -6.23 24.36 -14.69
N LEU A 7 -5.96 23.17 -15.24
CA LEU A 7 -6.73 22.62 -16.37
C LEU A 7 -8.17 22.28 -15.97
N ALA A 8 -8.42 21.94 -14.70
CA ALA A 8 -9.77 21.69 -14.22
C ALA A 8 -10.62 22.97 -14.22
N SER A 9 -10.03 24.13 -13.96
CA SER A 9 -10.73 25.43 -13.99
C SER A 9 -11.04 25.91 -15.41
N LEU A 10 -10.26 25.45 -16.40
CA LEU A 10 -10.40 25.83 -17.81
C LEU A 10 -11.38 24.92 -18.57
N GLU A 11 -11.76 23.78 -18.00
CA GLU A 11 -12.67 22.82 -18.62
C GLU A 11 -14.07 23.40 -18.87
N GLY A 12 -14.58 23.20 -20.08
CA GLY A 12 -15.83 23.78 -20.51
C GLY A 12 -16.04 23.61 -22.02
N ALA A 13 -16.61 24.61 -22.68
CA ALA A 13 -16.93 24.51 -24.11
C ALA A 13 -15.69 24.38 -25.01
N LYS A 14 -14.59 25.07 -24.67
CA LYS A 14 -13.37 25.16 -25.50
C LYS A 14 -12.21 24.26 -25.04
N VAL A 15 -12.28 23.73 -23.82
CA VAL A 15 -11.28 22.83 -23.25
C VAL A 15 -11.99 21.59 -22.73
N ARG A 16 -11.53 20.43 -23.18
CA ARG A 16 -12.04 19.11 -22.76
C ARG A 16 -10.85 18.30 -22.26
N SER A 17 -11.05 17.50 -21.23
CA SER A 17 -10.13 16.41 -20.92
C SER A 17 -10.78 15.07 -21.17
N LEU A 18 -9.94 14.08 -21.44
CA LEU A 18 -10.32 12.68 -21.50
C LEU A 18 -9.47 11.95 -20.45
N GLN A 19 -10.11 11.45 -19.40
CA GLN A 19 -9.45 10.57 -18.46
C GLN A 19 -9.32 9.19 -19.09
N LEU A 20 -8.09 8.76 -19.35
CA LEU A 20 -7.81 7.42 -19.87
C LEU A 20 -7.95 6.41 -18.72
N ALA A 21 -8.81 5.42 -18.93
CA ALA A 21 -8.89 4.23 -18.09
C ALA A 21 -7.88 3.17 -18.57
N GLY A 22 -7.69 2.12 -17.76
CA GLY A 22 -7.00 0.92 -18.21
C GLY A 22 -7.69 0.31 -19.45
N SER A 23 -6.92 -0.34 -20.31
CA SER A 23 -7.41 -0.99 -21.52
C SER A 23 -6.90 -2.43 -21.59
N PRO A 24 -7.76 -3.42 -21.28
CA PRO A 24 -7.42 -4.83 -21.41
C PRO A 24 -6.96 -5.20 -22.83
N GLU A 25 -7.65 -4.70 -23.86
CA GLU A 25 -7.31 -4.94 -25.27
C GLU A 25 -5.89 -4.48 -25.61
N VAL A 26 -5.51 -3.25 -25.21
CA VAL A 26 -4.14 -2.76 -25.43
C VAL A 26 -3.13 -3.58 -24.62
N CYS A 27 -3.49 -4.03 -23.42
CA CYS A 27 -2.63 -4.90 -22.64
C CYS A 27 -2.42 -6.27 -23.31
N GLU A 28 -3.47 -6.89 -23.84
CA GLU A 28 -3.37 -8.16 -24.60
C GLU A 28 -2.45 -8.00 -25.80
N ASN A 29 -2.63 -6.94 -26.60
CA ASN A 29 -1.76 -6.64 -27.73
C ASN A 29 -0.29 -6.50 -27.30
N ILE A 30 -0.02 -5.84 -26.16
CA ILE A 30 1.36 -5.74 -25.61
C ILE A 30 1.91 -7.12 -25.26
N LEU A 31 1.12 -8.00 -24.64
CA LEU A 31 1.56 -9.35 -24.28
C LEU A 31 1.86 -10.19 -25.53
N GLU A 32 1.05 -10.05 -26.57
CA GLU A 32 1.22 -10.71 -27.88
C GLU A 32 2.48 -10.21 -28.60
N GLU A 33 2.63 -8.90 -28.77
CA GLU A 33 3.81 -8.28 -29.39
C GLU A 33 5.12 -8.66 -28.69
N ARG A 34 5.05 -8.87 -27.36
CA ARG A 34 6.20 -9.31 -26.55
C ARG A 34 6.54 -10.79 -26.72
N GLY A 35 5.66 -11.56 -27.35
CA GLY A 35 5.81 -13.00 -27.59
C GLY A 35 5.60 -13.82 -26.32
N LEU A 36 4.71 -13.37 -25.44
CA LEU A 36 4.39 -14.13 -24.22
C LEU A 36 3.44 -15.29 -24.51
N SER A 37 3.46 -16.30 -23.65
CA SER A 37 2.64 -17.51 -23.73
C SER A 37 1.73 -17.63 -22.52
N GLY A 38 0.75 -18.55 -22.58
CA GLY A 38 -0.24 -18.71 -21.53
C GLY A 38 -1.40 -17.71 -21.65
N SER A 39 -1.95 -17.53 -22.85
CA SER A 39 -3.04 -16.59 -23.14
C SER A 39 -4.27 -16.74 -22.25
N ARG A 40 -4.52 -17.96 -21.72
CA ARG A 40 -5.59 -18.21 -20.75
C ARG A 40 -5.44 -17.42 -19.45
N ASP A 41 -4.21 -17.09 -19.08
CA ASP A 41 -3.87 -16.38 -17.83
C ASP A 41 -3.62 -14.88 -18.06
N TRP A 42 -3.74 -14.39 -19.29
CA TRP A 42 -3.47 -12.99 -19.60
C TRP A 42 -4.47 -12.06 -18.93
N GLN A 43 -5.76 -12.42 -18.92
CA GLN A 43 -6.78 -11.60 -18.28
C GLN A 43 -6.51 -11.43 -16.78
N ASP A 44 -6.06 -12.49 -16.11
CA ASP A 44 -5.68 -12.43 -14.70
C ASP A 44 -4.46 -11.54 -14.47
N LEU A 45 -3.45 -11.63 -15.34
CA LEU A 45 -2.29 -10.74 -15.30
C LEU A 45 -2.74 -9.29 -15.48
N ILE A 46 -3.57 -9.00 -16.49
CA ILE A 46 -4.06 -7.66 -16.80
C ILE A 46 -4.84 -7.08 -15.62
N LEU A 47 -5.74 -7.87 -15.03
CA LEU A 47 -6.53 -7.47 -13.87
C LEU A 47 -5.64 -7.15 -12.66
N ARG A 48 -4.59 -7.95 -12.41
CA ARG A 48 -3.62 -7.71 -11.32
C ARG A 48 -2.90 -6.37 -11.45
N TYR A 49 -2.71 -5.87 -12.67
CA TYR A 49 -2.10 -4.56 -12.93
C TYR A 49 -3.13 -3.47 -13.27
N GLY A 50 -4.41 -3.69 -12.95
CA GLY A 50 -5.49 -2.70 -13.13
C GLY A 50 -5.76 -2.33 -14.60
N GLY A 51 -5.40 -3.21 -15.53
CA GLY A 51 -5.50 -2.92 -16.97
C GLY A 51 -4.60 -1.78 -17.44
N ASN A 52 -3.56 -1.41 -16.67
CA ASN A 52 -2.64 -0.34 -17.02
C ASN A 52 -1.62 -0.83 -18.07
N PRO A 53 -1.68 -0.33 -19.33
CA PRO A 53 -0.80 -0.81 -20.38
C PRO A 53 0.68 -0.57 -20.09
N LEU A 54 1.03 0.52 -19.40
CA LEU A 54 2.40 0.79 -19.01
C LEU A 54 2.91 -0.23 -17.97
N ALA A 55 2.10 -0.55 -16.97
CA ALA A 55 2.46 -1.56 -15.97
C ALA A 55 2.63 -2.94 -16.60
N VAL A 56 1.71 -3.35 -17.49
CA VAL A 56 1.80 -4.60 -18.24
C VAL A 56 3.03 -4.61 -19.16
N LYS A 57 3.34 -3.48 -19.79
CA LYS A 57 4.55 -3.31 -20.61
C LYS A 57 5.83 -3.47 -19.78
N VAL A 58 5.89 -2.95 -18.56
CA VAL A 58 7.07 -3.13 -17.71
C VAL A 58 7.22 -4.60 -17.30
N ILE A 59 6.14 -5.21 -16.82
CA ILE A 59 6.19 -6.57 -16.26
C ILE A 59 6.37 -7.65 -17.31
N SER A 60 5.90 -7.44 -18.54
CA SER A 60 6.14 -8.40 -19.63
C SER A 60 7.62 -8.59 -19.94
N ALA A 61 8.49 -7.60 -19.67
CA ALA A 61 9.95 -7.79 -19.73
C ALA A 61 10.40 -8.80 -18.66
N THR A 62 9.99 -8.61 -17.41
CA THR A 62 10.28 -9.56 -16.31
C THR A 62 9.77 -10.97 -16.60
N VAL A 63 8.55 -11.11 -17.14
CA VAL A 63 7.98 -12.41 -17.51
C VAL A 63 8.83 -13.08 -18.59
N LYS A 64 9.28 -12.32 -19.59
CA LYS A 64 10.13 -12.83 -20.66
C LYS A 64 11.47 -13.32 -20.12
N ASP A 65 12.13 -12.50 -19.31
CA ASP A 65 13.50 -12.73 -18.87
C ASP A 65 13.61 -13.81 -17.77
N LEU A 66 12.66 -13.84 -16.82
CA LEU A 66 12.72 -14.74 -15.66
C LEU A 66 11.87 -16.01 -15.83
N TYR A 67 10.85 -15.98 -16.68
CA TYR A 67 9.89 -17.09 -16.83
C TYR A 67 9.85 -17.64 -18.27
N ASN A 68 10.82 -17.27 -19.11
CA ASN A 68 10.88 -17.64 -20.53
C ASN A 68 9.56 -17.30 -21.27
N GLY A 69 8.95 -16.18 -20.90
CA GLY A 69 7.71 -15.71 -21.49
C GLY A 69 6.44 -16.44 -21.05
N ARG A 70 6.49 -17.34 -20.06
CA ARG A 70 5.32 -18.08 -19.57
C ARG A 70 4.55 -17.30 -18.50
N VAL A 71 3.43 -16.69 -18.89
CA VAL A 71 2.58 -15.92 -17.95
C VAL A 71 2.03 -16.82 -16.84
N THR A 72 1.63 -18.05 -17.17
CA THR A 72 1.12 -19.05 -16.23
C THR A 72 2.03 -19.28 -15.02
N ASP A 73 3.35 -19.25 -15.22
CA ASP A 73 4.30 -19.45 -14.13
C ASP A 73 4.52 -18.18 -13.31
N PHE A 74 4.49 -17.02 -13.96
CA PHE A 74 4.62 -15.73 -13.29
C PHE A 74 3.43 -15.45 -12.36
N ILE A 75 2.19 -15.69 -12.81
CA ILE A 75 0.98 -15.38 -12.03
C ILE A 75 0.82 -16.23 -10.76
N LYS A 76 1.59 -17.30 -10.58
CA LYS A 76 1.60 -18.06 -9.32
C LYS A 76 2.21 -17.25 -8.16
N ASN A 77 2.99 -16.22 -8.48
CA ASN A 77 3.59 -15.34 -7.48
C ASN A 77 2.59 -14.28 -7.00
N THR A 78 2.90 -13.65 -5.87
CA THR A 78 2.20 -12.44 -5.42
C THR A 78 2.46 -11.28 -6.41
N LEU A 79 1.66 -10.22 -6.34
CA LEU A 79 1.82 -9.06 -7.21
C LEU A 79 3.24 -8.49 -7.09
N PHE A 80 3.99 -8.55 -8.19
CA PHE A 80 5.36 -8.06 -8.27
C PHE A 80 5.37 -6.71 -8.97
N ILE A 81 5.84 -5.66 -8.30
CA ILE A 81 5.90 -4.33 -8.91
C ILE A 81 7.26 -4.04 -9.55
N GLY A 82 8.37 -4.64 -9.08
CA GLY A 82 9.69 -4.51 -9.69
C GLY A 82 10.02 -3.08 -10.11
N ASP A 83 10.33 -2.90 -11.39
CA ASP A 83 10.67 -1.60 -11.98
C ASP A 83 9.51 -0.59 -12.01
N ILE A 84 8.25 -1.03 -11.84
CA ILE A 84 7.11 -0.11 -11.68
C ILE A 84 7.28 0.75 -10.42
N ARG A 85 8.02 0.27 -9.41
CA ARG A 85 8.32 1.05 -8.20
C ARG A 85 8.94 2.41 -8.55
N TYR A 86 9.91 2.45 -9.46
CA TYR A 86 10.55 3.69 -9.91
C TYR A 86 9.58 4.65 -10.59
N LEU A 87 8.54 4.13 -11.25
CA LEU A 87 7.48 4.95 -11.86
C LEU A 87 6.55 5.59 -10.81
N LEU A 88 6.48 5.01 -9.61
CA LEU A 88 5.62 5.47 -8.52
C LEU A 88 6.38 6.30 -7.47
N ASP A 89 7.70 6.13 -7.34
CA ASP A 89 8.53 6.90 -6.40
C ASP A 89 8.37 8.42 -6.62
N GLN A 90 8.59 8.90 -7.85
CA GLN A 90 8.55 10.33 -8.13
C GLN A 90 7.14 10.95 -7.90
N PRO A 91 6.03 10.37 -8.41
CA PRO A 91 4.69 10.88 -8.10
C PRO A 91 4.39 10.88 -6.61
N PHE A 92 4.82 9.84 -5.90
CA PHE A 92 4.58 9.70 -4.46
C PHE A 92 5.35 10.75 -3.65
N GLU A 93 6.61 11.00 -3.96
CA GLU A 93 7.40 11.99 -3.21
C GLU A 93 6.87 13.42 -3.34
N ARG A 94 6.17 13.73 -4.43
CA ARG A 94 5.51 15.02 -4.67
C ARG A 94 4.15 15.17 -3.99
N LEU A 95 3.70 14.18 -3.24
CA LEU A 95 2.47 14.27 -2.48
C LEU A 95 2.68 15.10 -1.22
N SER A 96 1.66 15.86 -0.86
CA SER A 96 1.53 16.49 0.46
C SER A 96 1.48 15.45 1.58
N ALA A 97 1.70 15.88 2.82
CA ALA A 97 1.64 14.99 3.97
C ALA A 97 0.25 14.34 4.09
N GLU A 98 -0.80 15.13 3.88
CA GLU A 98 -2.19 14.69 3.95
C GLU A 98 -2.54 13.67 2.85
N GLU A 99 -1.99 13.86 1.65
CA GLU A 99 -2.13 12.91 0.55
C GLU A 99 -1.42 11.58 0.85
N LYS A 100 -0.19 11.62 1.40
CA LYS A 100 0.55 10.43 1.82
C LYS A 100 -0.17 9.70 2.95
N ASP A 101 -0.68 10.44 3.93
CA ASP A 101 -1.41 9.88 5.06
C ASP A 101 -2.68 9.14 4.62
N LEU A 102 -3.46 9.75 3.71
CA LEU A 102 -4.64 9.11 3.17
C LEU A 102 -4.28 7.85 2.34
N MET A 103 -3.17 7.86 1.60
CA MET A 103 -2.69 6.67 0.90
C MET A 103 -2.27 5.57 1.88
N TYR A 104 -1.57 5.90 2.96
CA TYR A 104 -1.18 4.94 3.99
C TYR A 104 -2.40 4.31 4.63
N TRP A 105 -3.42 5.11 4.95
CA TRP A 105 -4.69 4.62 5.49
C TRP A 105 -5.41 3.64 4.56
N LEU A 106 -5.55 3.97 3.28
CA LEU A 106 -6.14 3.06 2.30
C LEU A 106 -5.31 1.77 2.15
N ALA A 107 -3.99 1.87 2.25
CA ALA A 107 -3.07 0.73 2.19
C ALA A 107 -3.11 -0.18 3.41
N VAL A 108 -3.45 0.35 4.59
CA VAL A 108 -3.65 -0.40 5.83
C VAL A 108 -4.96 -1.17 5.78
N VAL A 109 -6.05 -0.47 5.46
CA VAL A 109 -7.41 -1.03 5.50
C VAL A 109 -7.65 -2.02 4.36
N GLN A 110 -6.96 -1.85 3.21
CA GLN A 110 -6.94 -2.78 2.07
C GLN A 110 -8.32 -3.13 1.46
N LYS A 111 -9.35 -2.34 1.77
CA LYS A 111 -10.71 -2.48 1.22
C LYS A 111 -11.22 -1.11 0.74
N PRO A 112 -12.17 -1.09 -0.20
CA PRO A 112 -12.87 0.14 -0.55
C PRO A 112 -13.57 0.73 0.69
N VAL A 113 -13.45 2.04 0.89
CA VAL A 113 -14.03 2.76 2.03
C VAL A 113 -14.82 3.97 1.58
N SER A 114 -15.86 4.32 2.34
CA SER A 114 -16.61 5.55 2.08
C SER A 114 -15.92 6.77 2.71
N LEU A 115 -16.25 7.97 2.22
CA LEU A 115 -15.76 9.21 2.82
C LEU A 115 -16.27 9.43 4.26
N ALA A 116 -17.36 8.77 4.64
CA ALA A 116 -17.92 8.85 6.00
C ALA A 116 -17.18 7.95 6.99
N GLU A 117 -16.51 6.90 6.51
CA GLU A 117 -15.74 5.95 7.32
C GLU A 117 -14.34 6.48 7.65
N LEU A 118 -13.72 7.21 6.72
CA LEU A 118 -12.33 7.70 6.86
C LEU A 118 -12.10 8.54 8.14
N PRO A 119 -12.92 9.55 8.48
CA PRO A 119 -12.70 10.38 9.66
C PRO A 119 -12.81 9.63 10.99
N GLN A 120 -13.60 8.55 11.05
CA GLN A 120 -13.85 7.81 12.29
C GLN A 120 -12.62 7.01 12.75
N LYS A 121 -11.66 6.83 11.86
CA LYS A 121 -10.46 6.03 12.06
C LYS A 121 -9.21 6.87 12.25
N PHE A 122 -9.23 8.14 11.82
CA PHE A 122 -8.10 9.04 12.04
C PHE A 122 -7.98 9.41 13.52
N LEU A 123 -6.76 9.34 14.05
CA LEU A 123 -6.44 9.81 15.41
C LEU A 123 -6.41 11.33 15.53
N TRP A 124 -6.52 12.05 14.41
CA TRP A 124 -6.52 13.49 14.33
C TRP A 124 -7.79 14.02 13.66
N ALA A 125 -8.22 15.21 14.07
CA ALA A 125 -9.40 15.85 13.50
C ALA A 125 -9.07 16.41 12.11
N VAL A 126 -9.61 15.76 11.07
CA VAL A 126 -9.58 16.27 9.69
C VAL A 126 -10.90 16.98 9.44
N SER A 127 -10.87 18.20 8.89
CA SER A 127 -12.12 18.80 8.41
C SER A 127 -12.64 18.04 7.19
N SER A 128 -13.96 17.99 7.02
CA SER A 128 -14.55 17.37 5.82
C SER A 128 -14.08 18.06 4.53
N SER A 129 -13.79 19.36 4.59
CA SER A 129 -13.29 20.12 3.43
C SER A 129 -11.89 19.70 3.04
N GLU A 130 -10.98 19.52 4.01
CA GLU A 130 -9.62 19.03 3.76
C GLU A 130 -9.66 17.60 3.19
N LEU A 131 -10.46 16.70 3.79
CA LEU A 131 -10.58 15.34 3.29
C LEU A 131 -11.06 15.30 1.82
N LEU A 132 -12.06 16.11 1.48
CA LEU A 132 -12.56 16.21 0.11
C LEU A 132 -11.50 16.79 -0.85
N ALA A 133 -10.75 17.80 -0.41
CA ALA A 133 -9.68 18.40 -1.20
C ALA A 133 -8.54 17.39 -1.47
N THR A 134 -8.11 16.67 -0.44
CA THR A 134 -7.07 15.63 -0.51
C THR A 134 -7.52 14.48 -1.40
N MET A 135 -8.72 13.95 -1.20
CA MET A 135 -9.28 12.88 -2.03
C MET A 135 -9.43 13.31 -3.50
N GLY A 136 -9.91 14.54 -3.72
CA GLY A 136 -10.02 15.12 -5.07
C GLY A 136 -8.65 15.29 -5.74
N SER A 137 -7.61 15.65 -4.97
CA SER A 137 -6.24 15.75 -5.47
C SER A 137 -5.68 14.39 -5.88
N LEU A 138 -5.79 13.38 -5.01
CA LEU A 138 -5.37 12.01 -5.33
C LEU A 138 -6.12 11.43 -6.53
N GLY A 139 -7.43 11.72 -6.65
CA GLY A 139 -8.25 11.32 -7.80
C GLY A 139 -7.77 11.96 -9.11
N ARG A 140 -7.43 13.27 -9.10
CA ARG A 140 -6.84 13.95 -10.28
C ARG A 140 -5.50 13.36 -10.68
N ARG A 141 -4.72 12.87 -9.72
CA ARG A 141 -3.44 12.18 -9.96
C ARG A 141 -3.61 10.72 -10.40
N SER A 142 -4.86 10.21 -10.47
CA SER A 142 -5.17 8.81 -10.74
C SER A 142 -4.53 7.83 -9.74
N LEU A 143 -4.31 8.24 -8.48
CA LEU A 143 -3.74 7.37 -7.44
C LEU A 143 -4.81 6.65 -6.62
N VAL A 144 -6.02 7.21 -6.59
CA VAL A 144 -7.22 6.62 -5.97
C VAL A 144 -8.25 6.33 -7.06
N GLU A 145 -8.93 5.19 -6.92
CA GLU A 145 -10.07 4.78 -7.70
C GLU A 145 -11.37 4.99 -6.93
N LYS A 146 -12.41 5.32 -7.68
CA LYS A 146 -13.77 5.43 -7.18
C LYS A 146 -14.58 4.23 -7.68
N ILE A 147 -15.19 3.51 -6.75
CA ILE A 147 -16.08 2.37 -7.01
C ILE A 147 -17.49 2.78 -6.58
N ILE A 148 -18.50 2.38 -7.35
CA ILE A 148 -19.90 2.56 -6.96
C ILE A 148 -20.44 1.19 -6.57
N GLU A 149 -20.78 1.03 -5.29
CA GLU A 149 -21.34 -0.21 -4.77
C GLU A 149 -22.62 0.11 -3.99
N LYS A 150 -23.72 -0.58 -4.32
CA LYS A 150 -25.04 -0.39 -3.67
C LYS A 150 -25.53 1.07 -3.62
N GLY A 151 -25.10 1.91 -4.57
CA GLY A 151 -25.47 3.32 -4.63
C GLY A 151 -24.56 4.26 -3.83
N GLU A 152 -23.54 3.73 -3.15
CA GLU A 152 -22.55 4.50 -2.39
C GLU A 152 -21.23 4.62 -3.15
N ASN A 153 -20.55 5.74 -2.95
CA ASN A 153 -19.23 5.99 -3.51
C ASN A 153 -18.16 5.49 -2.53
N LEU A 154 -17.43 4.47 -2.95
CA LEU A 154 -16.29 3.91 -2.23
C LEU A 154 -14.98 4.29 -2.92
N PHE A 155 -13.91 4.35 -2.14
CA PHE A 155 -12.59 4.77 -2.59
C PHE A 155 -11.55 3.73 -2.20
N THR A 156 -10.64 3.43 -3.12
CA THR A 156 -9.54 2.47 -2.91
C THR A 156 -8.31 2.89 -3.73
N LEU A 157 -7.15 2.30 -3.45
CA LEU A 157 -5.98 2.43 -4.32
C LEU A 157 -6.05 1.42 -5.47
N GLN A 158 -5.50 1.79 -6.62
CA GLN A 158 -5.24 0.84 -7.72
C GLN A 158 -4.35 -0.31 -7.22
N PRO A 159 -4.50 -1.55 -7.71
CA PRO A 159 -3.73 -2.71 -7.22
C PRO A 159 -2.21 -2.48 -7.13
N VAL A 160 -1.62 -1.86 -8.15
CA VAL A 160 -0.17 -1.56 -8.20
C VAL A 160 0.21 -0.47 -7.19
N VAL A 161 -0.62 0.56 -7.04
CA VAL A 161 -0.42 1.65 -6.08
C VAL A 161 -0.58 1.13 -4.65
N MET A 162 -1.61 0.32 -4.39
CA MET A 162 -1.84 -0.38 -3.14
C MET A 162 -0.59 -1.17 -2.73
N LYS A 163 -0.08 -2.00 -3.64
CA LYS A 163 1.13 -2.80 -3.39
C LYS A 163 2.34 -1.93 -3.07
N TYR A 164 2.58 -0.88 -3.86
CA TYR A 164 3.66 0.07 -3.63
C TYR A 164 3.58 0.75 -2.25
N VAL A 165 2.42 1.31 -1.90
CA VAL A 165 2.24 2.00 -0.61
C VAL A 165 2.37 1.03 0.55
N SER A 166 1.74 -0.15 0.48
CA SER A 166 1.89 -1.16 1.53
C SER A 166 3.34 -1.64 1.68
N ASP A 167 4.10 -1.77 0.59
CA ASP A 167 5.53 -2.13 0.65
C ASP A 167 6.34 -1.06 1.39
N ARG A 168 6.06 0.22 1.12
CA ARG A 168 6.69 1.34 1.84
C ARG A 168 6.34 1.36 3.32
N VAL A 169 5.05 1.22 3.67
CA VAL A 169 4.63 1.13 5.08
C VAL A 169 5.34 -0.01 5.80
N VAL A 170 5.44 -1.18 5.16
CA VAL A 170 6.16 -2.33 5.74
C VAL A 170 7.64 -2.02 5.95
N GLU A 171 8.30 -1.36 5.00
CA GLU A 171 9.71 -0.96 5.11
C GLU A 171 9.95 0.08 6.22
N GLU A 172 9.11 1.10 6.28
CA GLU A 172 9.19 2.19 7.26
C GLU A 172 8.92 1.67 8.68
N VAL A 173 7.86 0.89 8.88
CA VAL A 173 7.55 0.24 10.18
C VAL A 173 8.64 -0.76 10.59
N SER A 174 9.20 -1.51 9.64
CA SER A 174 10.35 -2.37 9.94
C SER A 174 11.54 -1.56 10.46
N GLY A 175 11.73 -0.34 9.95
CA GLY A 175 12.71 0.63 10.44
C GLY A 175 12.39 1.10 11.86
N GLU A 176 11.15 1.53 12.11
CA GLU A 176 10.69 1.97 13.44
C GLU A 176 10.92 0.89 14.51
N ILE A 177 10.50 -0.35 14.26
CA ILE A 177 10.69 -1.48 15.18
C ILE A 177 12.19 -1.68 15.48
N MET A 178 13.03 -1.68 14.44
CA MET A 178 14.47 -1.85 14.61
C MET A 178 15.12 -0.71 15.38
N GLU A 179 14.58 0.50 15.26
CA GLU A 179 15.08 1.67 16.00
C GLU A 179 14.65 1.62 17.47
N VAL A 180 13.38 1.30 17.74
CA VAL A 180 12.86 1.07 19.11
C VAL A 180 13.67 0.01 19.86
N ILE A 181 14.04 -1.09 19.18
CA ILE A 181 14.90 -2.13 19.74
C ILE A 181 16.27 -1.57 20.17
N LYS A 182 16.80 -0.56 19.48
CA LYS A 182 18.10 0.03 19.80
C LYS A 182 18.00 1.11 20.86
N THR A 183 17.07 2.05 20.70
CA THR A 183 17.03 3.32 21.44
C THR A 183 16.03 3.29 22.59
N GLN A 184 15.00 2.44 22.52
CA GLN A 184 13.85 2.44 23.43
C GLN A 184 13.11 3.79 23.46
N ASP A 185 13.17 4.55 22.37
CA ASP A 185 12.59 5.88 22.25
C ASP A 185 11.19 5.83 21.61
N LEU A 186 10.22 6.48 22.26
CA LEU A 186 8.87 6.69 21.76
C LEU A 186 8.83 7.65 20.57
N GLY A 187 9.79 8.59 20.47
CA GLY A 187 9.89 9.51 19.32
C GLY A 187 10.22 8.81 18.01
N ALA A 188 10.64 7.53 18.06
CA ALA A 188 11.00 6.74 16.89
C ALA A 188 9.80 6.03 16.22
N ILE A 189 8.57 6.19 16.73
CA ILE A 189 7.37 5.50 16.23
C ILE A 189 6.29 6.49 15.74
N ALA A 190 6.23 6.70 14.42
CA ALA A 190 5.21 7.54 13.80
C ALA A 190 4.08 6.69 13.20
N ILE A 191 4.41 5.70 12.37
CA ILE A 191 3.41 4.87 11.68
C ILE A 191 2.77 3.90 12.65
N LEU A 192 3.55 3.25 13.52
CA LEU A 192 3.02 2.38 14.57
C LEU A 192 2.01 3.10 15.46
N THR A 193 2.19 4.39 15.69
CA THR A 193 1.28 5.22 16.49
C THR A 193 0.02 5.62 15.70
N ASN A 194 0.19 6.03 14.44
CA ASN A 194 -0.87 6.72 13.68
C ASN A 194 -1.82 5.81 12.91
N TYR A 195 -1.48 4.52 12.70
CA TYR A 195 -2.24 3.63 11.83
C TYR A 195 -2.53 2.26 12.47
N PRO A 196 -3.74 1.68 12.31
CA PRO A 196 -4.10 0.37 12.83
C PRO A 196 -3.57 -0.73 11.92
N LEU A 197 -2.29 -1.08 12.04
CA LEU A 197 -1.61 -2.04 11.14
C LEU A 197 -2.12 -3.47 11.27
N THR A 198 -2.91 -3.75 12.31
CA THR A 198 -3.68 -4.97 12.55
C THR A 198 -4.90 -5.09 11.65
N GLU A 199 -5.47 -3.95 11.18
CA GLU A 199 -6.63 -3.94 10.30
C GLU A 199 -6.26 -4.47 8.90
N THR A 200 -7.18 -5.22 8.30
CA THR A 200 -7.04 -5.78 6.95
C THR A 200 -8.40 -6.14 6.38
N LYS A 201 -8.46 -6.39 5.07
CA LYS A 201 -9.63 -6.99 4.42
C LYS A 201 -9.77 -8.46 4.83
N ALA A 202 -10.98 -9.00 4.75
CA ALA A 202 -11.24 -10.40 5.02
C ALA A 202 -10.37 -11.32 4.13
N GLY A 203 -9.65 -12.26 4.76
CA GLY A 203 -8.74 -13.19 4.08
C GLY A 203 -7.46 -12.56 3.52
N GLY A 204 -7.19 -11.27 3.78
CA GLY A 204 -5.94 -10.61 3.43
C GLY A 204 -4.94 -10.62 4.58
N LEU A 205 -3.65 -10.58 4.26
CA LEU A 205 -2.60 -10.39 5.27
C LEU A 205 -2.55 -8.92 5.71
N SER A 206 -2.57 -8.69 7.02
CA SER A 206 -2.39 -7.36 7.60
C SER A 206 -0.98 -6.84 7.35
N LEU A 207 -0.79 -5.52 7.47
CA LEU A 207 0.54 -4.95 7.28
C LEU A 207 1.49 -5.37 8.41
N ILE A 208 0.98 -5.57 9.64
CA ILE A 208 1.81 -6.03 10.76
C ILE A 208 2.31 -7.47 10.54
N GLU A 209 1.50 -8.37 9.96
CA GLU A 209 1.94 -9.71 9.56
C GLU A 209 3.04 -9.67 8.50
N ARG A 210 2.94 -8.73 7.56
CA ARG A 210 3.95 -8.54 6.52
C ARG A 210 5.26 -7.96 7.08
N VAL A 211 5.19 -7.04 8.04
CA VAL A 211 6.35 -6.53 8.78
C VAL A 211 7.02 -7.69 9.54
N LYS A 212 6.25 -8.53 10.23
CA LYS A 212 6.76 -9.74 10.88
C LYS A 212 7.50 -10.63 9.89
N ASN A 213 6.92 -10.94 8.73
CA ASN A 213 7.59 -11.80 7.73
C ASN A 213 8.88 -11.15 7.19
N SER A 214 8.89 -9.84 6.98
CA SER A 214 10.08 -9.07 6.57
C SER A 214 11.21 -9.17 7.61
N LEU A 215 10.91 -8.91 8.88
CA LEU A 215 11.90 -8.90 9.95
C LEU A 215 12.32 -10.29 10.41
N GLN A 216 11.42 -11.29 10.38
CA GLN A 216 11.72 -12.68 10.72
C GLN A 216 12.89 -13.20 9.86
N SER A 217 12.90 -12.87 8.56
CA SER A 217 14.00 -13.24 7.66
C SER A 217 15.36 -12.63 8.07
N ARG A 218 15.35 -11.45 8.70
CA ARG A 218 16.55 -10.78 9.22
C ARG A 218 16.99 -11.38 10.56
N PHE A 219 16.03 -11.74 11.40
CA PHE A 219 16.27 -12.26 12.75
C PHE A 219 16.73 -13.72 12.79
N ILE A 220 16.25 -14.58 11.88
CA ILE A 220 16.65 -16.01 11.81
C ILE A 220 18.17 -16.19 11.66
N ARG A 221 18.86 -15.20 11.10
CA ARG A 221 20.33 -15.23 10.96
C ARG A 221 21.07 -15.26 12.31
N ASN A 222 20.41 -14.92 13.42
CA ASN A 222 20.98 -15.02 14.77
C ASN A 222 19.90 -15.21 15.86
N PRO A 223 19.58 -16.46 16.25
CA PRO A 223 18.52 -16.78 17.22
C PRO A 223 18.75 -16.20 18.63
N LYS A 224 20.00 -16.09 19.08
CA LYS A 224 20.31 -15.48 20.40
C LYS A 224 20.09 -13.98 20.39
N SER A 225 20.41 -13.32 19.28
CA SER A 225 20.08 -11.90 19.07
C SER A 225 18.57 -11.69 19.03
N PHE A 226 17.82 -12.64 18.47
CA PHE A 226 16.38 -12.54 18.30
C PHE A 226 15.61 -12.52 19.63
N ASN A 227 15.82 -13.49 20.52
CA ASN A 227 15.14 -13.49 21.83
C ASN A 227 15.45 -12.19 22.61
N HIS A 228 16.69 -11.71 22.54
CA HIS A 228 17.09 -10.44 23.15
C HIS A 228 16.35 -9.24 22.53
N GLN A 229 16.13 -9.23 21.22
CA GLN A 229 15.37 -8.18 20.54
C GLN A 229 13.89 -8.20 20.92
N ILE A 230 13.28 -9.39 21.05
CA ILE A 230 11.90 -9.52 21.51
C ILE A 230 11.75 -9.04 22.95
N THR A 231 12.64 -9.44 23.87
CA THR A 231 12.61 -8.93 25.25
C THR A 231 12.74 -7.41 25.32
N LYS A 232 13.51 -6.79 24.42
CA LYS A 232 13.58 -5.31 24.34
C LYS A 232 12.28 -4.68 23.83
N LEU A 233 11.58 -5.32 22.90
CA LEU A 233 10.26 -4.84 22.46
C LEU A 233 9.21 -5.02 23.55
N GLU A 234 9.22 -6.14 24.27
CA GLU A 234 8.34 -6.35 25.43
C GLU A 234 8.60 -5.31 26.53
N ALA A 235 9.87 -5.01 26.82
CA ALA A 235 10.24 -3.97 27.78
C ALA A 235 9.84 -2.56 27.31
N PHE A 236 9.84 -2.31 25.99
CA PHE A 236 9.34 -1.05 25.43
C PHE A 236 7.82 -0.96 25.54
N LEU A 237 7.11 -2.02 25.15
CA LEU A 237 5.66 -2.14 25.28
C LEU A 237 5.19 -1.91 26.72
N ALA A 238 5.89 -2.48 27.71
CA ALA A 238 5.58 -2.28 29.12
C ALA A 238 5.74 -0.82 29.60
N LYS A 239 6.48 0.03 28.87
CA LYS A 239 6.63 1.46 29.16
C LYS A 239 5.59 2.33 28.45
N LEU A 240 4.90 1.80 27.45
CA LEU A 240 3.85 2.56 26.78
C LEU A 240 2.70 2.82 27.75
N PRO A 241 2.12 4.02 27.78
CA PRO A 241 0.84 4.23 28.45
C PRO A 241 -0.24 3.23 28.00
N ASP A 242 -1.16 2.90 28.91
CA ASP A 242 -2.32 2.05 28.59
C ASP A 242 -3.40 2.83 27.81
N SER A 243 -3.32 4.16 27.81
CA SER A 243 -4.28 5.03 27.13
C SER A 243 -4.02 5.08 25.62
N SER A 244 -4.97 4.61 24.82
CA SER A 244 -4.93 4.74 23.35
C SER A 244 -4.94 6.20 22.87
N LEU A 245 -5.35 7.14 23.72
CA LEU A 245 -5.26 8.58 23.41
C LEU A 245 -3.83 9.12 23.47
N GLU A 246 -2.92 8.46 24.20
CA GLU A 246 -1.53 8.90 24.37
C GLU A 246 -0.59 8.22 23.38
N VAL A 247 -0.87 6.95 23.02
CA VAL A 247 0.01 6.13 22.16
C VAL A 247 -0.65 5.69 20.86
N GLY A 248 -1.87 6.12 20.58
CA GLY A 248 -2.61 5.74 19.38
C GLY A 248 -2.74 4.23 19.24
N TYR A 249 -2.33 3.71 18.08
CA TYR A 249 -2.32 2.27 17.76
C TYR A 249 -1.02 1.56 18.14
N ALA A 250 -0.03 2.26 18.73
CA ALA A 250 1.30 1.69 18.93
C ALA A 250 1.29 0.43 19.78
N ARG A 251 0.54 0.46 20.89
CA ARG A 251 0.39 -0.67 21.81
C ARG A 251 -0.17 -1.90 21.09
N GLU A 252 -1.33 -1.75 20.44
CA GLU A 252 -1.99 -2.83 19.70
C GLU A 252 -1.10 -3.41 18.59
N ASN A 253 -0.45 -2.54 17.81
CA ASN A 253 0.43 -2.95 16.72
C ASN A 253 1.66 -3.73 17.22
N ILE A 254 2.28 -3.27 18.32
CA ILE A 254 3.47 -3.92 18.88
C ILE A 254 3.09 -5.23 19.57
N GLU A 255 1.98 -5.28 20.30
CA GLU A 255 1.45 -6.50 20.90
C GLU A 255 1.19 -7.57 19.83
N GLU A 256 0.48 -7.21 18.76
CA GLU A 256 0.19 -8.14 17.68
C GLU A 256 1.46 -8.62 16.97
N PHE A 257 2.43 -7.72 16.72
CA PHE A 257 3.72 -8.10 16.15
C PHE A 257 4.46 -9.14 17.00
N ILE A 258 4.52 -8.94 18.33
CA ILE A 258 5.17 -9.88 19.26
C ILE A 258 4.43 -11.22 19.26
N ASN A 259 3.09 -11.21 19.29
CA ASN A 259 2.27 -12.42 19.24
C ASN A 259 2.52 -13.25 17.98
N LEU A 260 2.48 -12.60 16.81
CA LEU A 260 2.72 -13.25 15.51
C LEU A 260 4.12 -13.86 15.41
N ILE A 261 5.11 -13.22 16.03
CA ILE A 261 6.45 -13.75 16.14
C ILE A 261 6.49 -15.01 17.00
N ASN A 262 5.91 -14.96 18.20
CA ASN A 262 5.98 -16.07 19.16
C ASN A 262 5.25 -17.33 18.67
N VAL A 263 4.16 -17.18 17.91
CA VAL A 263 3.43 -18.31 17.30
C VAL A 263 4.22 -19.00 16.17
N SER A 264 5.23 -18.32 15.61
CA SER A 264 6.02 -18.82 14.48
C SER A 264 7.31 -19.55 14.88
N LEU A 265 7.51 -19.78 16.19
CA LEU A 265 8.63 -20.51 16.80
C LEU A 265 8.18 -21.90 17.24
#